data_AF-A0A1Q8QLZ4-F1
#
_entry.id   AF-A0A1Q8QLZ4-F1
#
_cell.length_a   1.000
_cell.length_b   1.000
_cell.length_c   1.000
_cell.angle_alpha   90.00
_cell.angle_beta   90.00
_cell.angle_gamma   90.00
#
_symmetry.space_group_name_H-M   'P 1'
#
loop_
_entity.id
_entity.type
_entity.pdbx_description
1 polymer ?
#
loop_
_entity_poly.entity_id
_entity_poly.type
_entity_poly.pdbx_seq_one_letter_code
_entity_poly.pdbx_strand_id
1 'polypeptide(L)'
;MTYRFFGSIGGGVFRFVLSVVVFAIVLPESGNAQGGYPYPCDPNTCNCPPPYTSPYTITYTCNAASLTVGFDQSPRNDIELESSMPYANWYIQSDYSAGDVTWGPPPAQYPAVAVPANAGCAPVQWMRERIVATATKYIGYFYQHHHIPDWNPPADWPYNPASLGCQTAGIDCSDFSSWYYNYGLGIKLATGVLTQSEPTTPIPGPGGDGNITPQVVAQSVNNVPPDFNTLCGLLQTGDLLYIKGSPTGTITHVIMWIGSLGSGPDPLVIDSHGDEVVDSDGVPIPLGVHLRPFRQTAWYYTSFDHAMRILPSGNAVAPANMLLLQNQ
;
A
#
# COMPACT_ATOMS: atom_id res chain seq x y z
N MET A 1 6.09 47.88 2.40
CA MET A 1 7.26 48.64 2.91
C MET A 1 8.48 47.99 2.29
N THR A 2 9.28 48.56 1.38
CA THR A 2 9.49 49.94 0.90
C THR A 2 9.92 49.83 -0.57
N TYR A 3 9.42 50.70 -1.46
CA TYR A 3 9.66 50.70 -2.90
C TYR A 3 10.88 51.57 -3.29
N ARG A 4 11.55 51.22 -4.41
CA ARG A 4 12.21 52.19 -5.31
C ARG A 4 11.90 51.82 -6.76
N PHE A 5 11.37 52.79 -7.50
CA PHE A 5 11.12 52.75 -8.94
C PHE A 5 12.21 53.52 -9.68
N PHE A 6 12.63 53.04 -10.86
CA PHE A 6 13.05 53.87 -11.99
C PHE A 6 12.83 53.11 -13.30
N GLY A 7 12.29 53.80 -14.31
CA GLY A 7 12.44 53.44 -15.73
C GLY A 7 11.18 52.96 -16.45
N SER A 8 10.48 53.89 -17.10
CA SER A 8 9.54 53.65 -18.20
C SER A 8 10.25 53.91 -19.51
N ILE A 9 10.23 52.98 -20.48
CA ILE A 9 10.07 53.21 -21.94
C ILE A 9 9.65 51.88 -22.61
N GLY A 10 8.63 51.92 -23.48
CA GLY A 10 8.54 51.01 -24.63
C GLY A 10 7.39 50.00 -24.59
N GLY A 11 6.34 50.28 -25.35
CA GLY A 11 5.19 49.41 -25.53
C GLY A 11 5.57 48.03 -26.06
N GLY A 12 5.17 47.01 -25.32
CA GLY A 12 5.22 45.61 -25.70
C GLY A 12 4.40 44.85 -24.68
N VAL A 13 3.19 44.43 -25.06
CA VAL A 13 2.37 43.55 -24.22
C VAL A 13 3.03 42.17 -24.23
N PHE A 14 4.01 41.96 -23.35
CA PHE A 14 4.51 40.62 -23.04
C PHE A 14 3.51 39.98 -22.08
N ARG A 15 2.61 39.15 -22.61
CA ARG A 15 1.90 38.16 -21.81
C ARG A 15 2.92 37.12 -21.36
N PHE A 16 3.39 37.22 -20.12
CA PHE A 16 3.97 36.07 -19.44
C PHE A 16 2.84 35.07 -19.19
N VAL A 17 2.76 34.04 -20.04
CA VAL A 17 2.04 32.82 -19.69
C VAL A 17 2.95 32.12 -18.69
N LEU A 18 2.67 32.32 -17.39
CA LEU A 18 3.26 31.52 -16.34
C LEU A 18 2.64 30.12 -16.48
N SER A 19 3.31 29.23 -17.20
CA SER A 19 3.00 27.80 -17.17
C SER A 19 3.42 27.27 -15.80
N VAL A 20 2.54 27.41 -14.83
CA VAL A 20 2.58 26.56 -13.64
C VAL A 20 2.19 25.18 -14.12
N VAL A 21 3.18 24.29 -14.25
CA VAL A 21 2.93 22.84 -14.31
C VAL A 21 2.42 22.45 -12.93
N VAL A 22 1.11 22.60 -12.73
CA VAL A 22 0.42 21.93 -11.64
C VAL A 22 0.42 20.47 -12.03
N PHE A 23 1.24 19.65 -11.36
CA PHE A 23 0.97 18.21 -11.30
C PHE A 23 -0.37 18.06 -10.60
N ALA A 24 -1.44 18.02 -11.38
CA ALA A 24 -2.74 17.64 -10.90
C ALA A 24 -2.63 16.17 -10.49
N ILE A 25 -2.53 15.91 -9.19
CA ILE A 25 -2.93 14.62 -8.64
C ILE A 25 -4.45 14.59 -8.80
N VAL A 26 -4.89 14.21 -9.99
CA VAL A 26 -6.27 13.84 -10.25
C VAL A 26 -6.45 12.48 -9.60
N LEU A 27 -6.92 12.45 -8.36
CA LEU A 27 -7.82 11.38 -7.96
C LEU A 27 -9.20 11.79 -8.50
N PRO A 28 -9.74 11.11 -9.53
CA PRO A 28 -11.12 11.36 -9.89
C PRO A 28 -11.99 10.98 -8.69
N GLU A 29 -13.05 11.73 -8.42
CA GLU A 29 -14.07 11.45 -7.40
C GLU A 29 -14.81 10.10 -7.60
N SER A 30 -14.37 9.31 -8.59
CA SER A 30 -14.59 7.88 -8.73
C SER A 30 -13.32 7.31 -9.39
N GLY A 31 -12.40 6.76 -8.61
CA GLY A 31 -11.15 6.20 -9.12
C GLY A 31 -11.41 4.95 -9.96
N ASN A 32 -11.51 5.12 -11.28
CA ASN A 32 -11.33 4.00 -12.20
C ASN A 32 -9.87 3.56 -12.03
N ALA A 33 -9.63 2.36 -11.51
CA ALA A 33 -8.30 1.81 -11.25
C ALA A 33 -7.57 1.44 -12.56
N GLN A 34 -7.40 2.40 -13.47
CA GLN A 34 -6.63 2.23 -14.69
C GLN A 34 -5.17 2.55 -14.39
N GLY A 35 -4.44 1.54 -13.90
CA GLY A 35 -3.00 1.61 -13.68
C GLY A 35 -2.26 1.33 -14.99
N GLY A 36 -1.63 2.35 -15.58
CA GLY A 36 -0.43 2.12 -16.38
C GLY A 36 0.72 1.75 -15.45
N TYR A 37 1.61 0.85 -15.86
CA TYR A 37 2.78 0.50 -15.05
C TYR A 37 3.62 1.77 -14.80
N PRO A 38 3.88 2.15 -13.54
CA PRO A 38 4.67 3.35 -13.22
C PRO A 38 6.12 3.21 -13.71
N TYR A 39 6.59 1.96 -13.84
CA TYR A 39 7.86 1.61 -14.43
C TYR A 39 7.61 0.89 -15.75
N PRO A 40 8.16 1.38 -16.88
CA PRO A 40 8.05 0.67 -18.14
C PRO A 40 8.73 -0.69 -17.99
N CYS A 41 7.95 -1.75 -18.08
CA CYS A 41 8.51 -3.08 -18.19
C CYS A 41 9.22 -3.20 -19.54
N ASP A 42 10.50 -3.58 -19.53
CA ASP A 42 11.26 -3.80 -20.75
C ASP A 42 10.93 -5.20 -21.29
N PRO A 43 10.21 -5.33 -22.42
CA PRO A 43 9.82 -6.63 -22.96
C PRO A 43 11.01 -7.45 -23.47
N ASN A 44 12.20 -6.84 -23.63
CA ASN A 44 13.40 -7.56 -24.03
C ASN A 44 14.05 -8.30 -22.85
N THR A 45 13.77 -7.87 -21.62
CA THR A 45 14.36 -8.45 -20.41
C THR A 45 13.32 -9.06 -19.48
N CYS A 46 12.03 -8.75 -19.66
CA CYS A 46 10.95 -9.09 -18.75
C CYS A 46 9.72 -9.65 -19.49
N ASN A 47 8.97 -10.53 -18.82
CA ASN A 47 7.68 -11.02 -19.31
C ASN A 47 6.56 -10.01 -19.01
N CYS A 48 6.55 -8.88 -19.72
CA CYS A 48 5.63 -7.79 -19.44
C CYS A 48 4.16 -8.22 -19.63
N PRO A 49 3.30 -8.00 -18.62
CA PRO A 49 1.89 -8.34 -18.77
C PRO A 49 1.23 -7.37 -19.77
N PRO A 50 0.18 -7.79 -20.48
CA PRO A 50 -0.59 -6.91 -21.32
C PRO A 50 -1.26 -5.79 -20.48
N PRO A 51 -1.71 -4.69 -21.11
CA PRO A 51 -2.55 -3.71 -20.43
C PRO A 51 -3.77 -4.39 -19.81
N TYR A 52 -4.07 -4.04 -18.56
CA TYR A 52 -5.20 -4.57 -17.81
C TYR A 52 -6.13 -3.44 -17.38
N THR A 53 -7.43 -3.65 -17.54
CA THR A 53 -8.46 -2.75 -17.03
C THR A 53 -9.24 -3.50 -15.97
N SER A 54 -9.13 -3.08 -14.72
CA SER A 54 -9.87 -3.72 -13.64
C SER A 54 -11.38 -3.46 -13.79
N PRO A 55 -12.23 -4.49 -13.58
CA PRO A 55 -13.69 -4.31 -13.49
C PRO A 55 -14.12 -3.78 -12.11
N TYR A 56 -13.18 -3.54 -11.20
CA TYR A 56 -13.43 -3.17 -9.82
C TYR A 56 -13.25 -1.67 -9.60
N THR A 57 -14.04 -1.12 -8.68
CA THR A 57 -13.91 0.29 -8.27
C THR A 57 -13.87 0.42 -6.75
N ILE A 58 -13.26 1.50 -6.27
CA ILE A 58 -13.26 1.90 -4.86
C ILE A 58 -14.07 3.18 -4.69
N THR A 59 -14.97 3.19 -3.72
CA THR A 59 -15.73 4.38 -3.31
C THR A 59 -15.45 4.68 -1.86
N TYR A 60 -14.94 5.89 -1.60
CA TYR A 60 -14.68 6.40 -0.25
C TYR A 60 -15.91 7.08 0.32
N THR A 61 -16.07 7.00 1.65
CA THR A 61 -17.13 7.73 2.37
C THR A 61 -16.62 8.98 3.05
N CYS A 62 -15.32 9.02 3.34
CA CYS A 62 -14.61 10.21 3.80
C CYS A 62 -14.37 11.19 2.64
N ASN A 63 -14.03 12.44 2.99
CA ASN A 63 -13.55 13.41 2.01
C ASN A 63 -12.28 12.90 1.33
N ALA A 64 -12.33 12.64 0.01
CA ALA A 64 -11.24 12.06 -0.75
C ALA A 64 -9.92 12.85 -0.62
N ALA A 65 -9.97 14.19 -0.62
CA ALA A 65 -8.78 15.03 -0.47
C ALA A 65 -8.13 14.89 0.92
N SER A 66 -8.91 14.54 1.94
CA SER A 66 -8.37 14.28 3.28
C SER A 66 -7.60 12.96 3.37
N LEU A 67 -7.90 11.98 2.49
CA LEU A 67 -7.26 10.66 2.51
C LEU A 67 -5.83 10.72 1.99
N THR A 68 -5.49 11.70 1.16
CA THR A 68 -4.15 11.87 0.56
C THR A 68 -3.34 13.01 1.18
N VAL A 69 -3.79 13.59 2.31
CA VAL A 69 -3.04 14.68 2.96
C VAL A 69 -1.57 14.27 3.20
N GLY A 70 -0.64 15.11 2.77
CA GLY A 70 0.79 14.88 2.88
C GLY A 70 1.41 13.93 1.85
N PHE A 71 0.65 13.35 0.91
CA PHE A 71 1.22 12.51 -0.17
C PHE A 71 2.06 13.32 -1.16
N ASP A 72 1.85 14.63 -1.21
CA ASP A 72 2.57 15.61 -2.03
C ASP A 72 3.67 16.33 -1.25
N GLN A 73 4.01 15.84 -0.05
CA GLN A 73 4.98 16.47 0.86
C GLN A 73 6.03 15.46 1.32
N SER A 74 7.23 15.96 1.58
CA SER A 74 8.31 15.16 2.16
C SER A 74 7.93 14.72 3.57
N PRO A 75 8.25 13.47 4.00
CA PRO A 75 9.05 12.49 3.26
C PRO A 75 8.27 11.62 2.26
N ARG A 76 6.94 11.72 2.17
CA ARG A 76 6.08 10.79 1.40
C ARG A 76 6.15 10.94 -0.12
N ASN A 77 6.57 12.10 -0.63
CA ASN A 77 6.75 12.32 -2.06
C ASN A 77 8.23 12.27 -2.49
N ASP A 78 9.11 11.86 -1.59
CA ASP A 78 10.55 11.92 -1.78
C ASP A 78 11.13 10.50 -1.77
N ILE A 79 11.43 9.99 -2.96
CA ILE A 79 11.97 8.65 -3.15
C ILE A 79 13.28 8.44 -2.37
N GLU A 80 14.09 9.49 -2.18
CA GLU A 80 15.37 9.40 -1.48
C GLU A 80 15.19 9.17 0.03
N LEU A 81 13.97 9.36 0.56
CA LEU A 81 13.60 9.22 1.96
C LEU A 81 12.71 8.01 2.25
N GLU A 82 12.50 7.14 1.26
CA GLU A 82 11.71 5.92 1.41
C GLU A 82 12.37 4.86 2.28
N SER A 83 13.69 4.96 2.47
CA SER A 83 14.49 4.03 3.24
C SER A 83 15.09 4.66 4.49
N SER A 84 15.34 3.84 5.53
CA SER A 84 16.21 4.25 6.64
C SER A 84 17.70 4.26 6.27
N MET A 85 18.06 3.74 5.11
CA MET A 85 19.39 3.83 4.51
C MET A 85 19.48 5.08 3.61
N PRO A 86 20.58 5.87 3.66
CA PRO A 86 20.77 7.00 2.76
C PRO A 86 20.68 6.58 1.28
N TYR A 87 20.02 7.37 0.45
CA TYR A 87 19.82 7.06 -0.97
C TYR A 87 21.12 6.74 -1.73
N ALA A 88 22.20 7.47 -1.42
CA ALA A 88 23.52 7.24 -2.02
C ALA A 88 24.08 5.81 -1.78
N ASN A 89 23.55 5.10 -0.78
CA ASN A 89 23.99 3.77 -0.39
C ASN A 89 23.08 2.65 -0.92
N TRP A 90 21.93 2.98 -1.50
CA TRP A 90 20.96 1.98 -1.99
C TRP A 90 21.57 0.98 -2.99
N TYR A 91 22.55 1.43 -3.76
CA TYR A 91 23.21 0.63 -4.80
C TYR A 91 24.67 0.28 -4.45
N ILE A 92 25.02 0.24 -3.16
CA ILE A 92 26.30 -0.23 -2.67
C ILE A 92 26.12 -1.61 -2.01
N GLN A 93 26.41 -2.69 -2.73
CA GLN A 93 26.15 -4.06 -2.25
C GLN A 93 26.81 -4.38 -0.91
N SER A 94 27.98 -3.82 -0.61
CA SER A 94 28.70 -4.04 0.65
C SER A 94 28.00 -3.46 1.88
N ASP A 95 27.00 -2.58 1.68
CA ASP A 95 26.23 -1.97 2.77
C ASP A 95 25.06 -2.85 3.23
N TYR A 96 24.83 -3.97 2.54
CA TYR A 96 23.79 -4.94 2.84
C TYR A 96 24.34 -6.17 3.56
N SER A 97 23.50 -6.78 4.40
CA SER A 97 23.76 -8.13 4.85
C SER A 97 23.58 -9.12 3.69
N ALA A 98 24.18 -10.31 3.80
CA ALA A 98 24.07 -11.34 2.75
C ALA A 98 22.62 -11.75 2.45
N GLY A 99 21.72 -11.62 3.42
CA GLY A 99 20.29 -11.89 3.24
C GLY A 99 19.53 -10.71 2.63
N ASP A 100 19.89 -9.47 2.99
CA ASP A 100 19.12 -8.28 2.62
C ASP A 100 19.51 -7.73 1.23
N VAL A 101 20.69 -8.08 0.71
CA VAL A 101 21.17 -7.55 -0.57
C VAL A 101 20.19 -7.83 -1.72
N THR A 102 19.48 -8.97 -1.69
CA THR A 102 18.50 -9.32 -2.73
C THR A 102 17.14 -8.65 -2.53
N TRP A 103 16.89 -8.08 -1.35
CA TRP A 103 15.65 -7.40 -0.97
C TRP A 103 15.75 -5.88 -1.06
N GLY A 104 16.96 -5.34 -1.02
CA GLY A 104 17.21 -3.92 -1.16
C GLY A 104 17.02 -3.13 0.13
N PRO A 105 16.92 -1.80 0.02
CA PRO A 105 17.04 -0.90 1.15
C PRO A 105 15.85 -1.06 2.12
N PRO A 106 16.09 -1.12 3.45
CA PRO A 106 15.01 -1.29 4.42
C PRO A 106 14.09 -0.06 4.46
N PRO A 107 12.78 -0.21 4.70
CA PRO A 107 11.86 0.93 4.65
C PRO A 107 12.11 1.93 5.79
N ALA A 108 11.95 3.22 5.52
CA ALA A 108 11.95 4.27 6.53
C ALA A 108 10.77 4.11 7.50
N GLN A 109 10.81 4.80 8.65
CA GLN A 109 9.63 5.00 9.50
C GLN A 109 8.99 6.33 9.11
N TYR A 110 7.76 6.31 8.59
CA TYR A 110 7.05 7.54 8.26
C TYR A 110 6.46 8.20 9.51
N PRO A 111 6.38 9.54 9.55
CA PRO A 111 5.75 10.25 10.66
C PRO A 111 4.25 9.94 10.72
N ALA A 112 3.71 9.97 11.93
CA ALA A 112 2.27 9.89 12.17
C ALA A 112 1.51 10.98 11.39
N VAL A 113 0.26 10.70 11.05
CA VAL A 113 -0.63 11.66 10.37
C VAL A 113 -1.86 11.89 11.25
N ALA A 114 -2.09 13.15 11.61
CA ALA A 114 -3.30 13.53 12.31
C ALA A 114 -4.51 13.44 11.37
N VAL A 115 -5.63 12.95 11.91
CA VAL A 115 -6.91 12.96 11.18
C VAL A 115 -7.32 14.42 10.90
N PRO A 116 -7.49 14.81 9.62
CA PRO A 116 -7.89 16.17 9.28
C PRO A 116 -9.28 16.52 9.83
N ALA A 117 -9.46 17.76 10.29
CA ALA A 117 -10.76 18.24 10.78
C ALA A 117 -11.86 18.17 9.70
N ASN A 118 -11.48 18.25 8.43
CA ASN A 118 -12.37 18.15 7.27
C ASN A 118 -12.48 16.72 6.70
N ALA A 119 -12.12 15.68 7.46
CA ALA A 119 -12.18 14.29 7.03
C ALA A 119 -13.58 13.85 6.57
N GLY A 120 -14.64 14.48 7.07
CA GLY A 120 -16.02 14.19 6.66
C GLY A 120 -16.57 12.85 7.15
N CYS A 121 -15.82 12.14 8.00
CA CYS A 121 -16.17 10.82 8.55
C CYS A 121 -15.54 10.64 9.94
N ALA A 122 -15.81 9.52 10.60
CA ALA A 122 -15.22 9.20 11.90
C ALA A 122 -13.70 8.93 11.80
N PRO A 123 -12.88 9.26 12.82
CA PRO A 123 -11.43 9.09 12.78
C PRO A 123 -10.93 7.69 12.39
N VAL A 124 -11.54 6.64 12.95
CA VAL A 124 -11.18 5.24 12.62
C VAL A 124 -11.57 4.91 11.17
N GLN A 125 -12.71 5.39 10.68
CA GLN A 125 -13.11 5.22 9.28
C GLN A 125 -12.12 5.92 8.35
N TRP A 126 -11.69 7.14 8.68
CA TRP A 126 -10.67 7.86 7.93
C TRP A 126 -9.35 7.07 7.86
N MET A 127 -8.88 6.49 8.96
CA MET A 127 -7.66 5.68 8.96
C MET A 127 -7.77 4.48 8.01
N ARG A 128 -8.91 3.76 8.04
CA ARG A 128 -9.18 2.61 7.17
C ARG A 128 -9.24 2.99 5.70
N GLU A 129 -9.96 4.07 5.39
CA GLU A 129 -10.04 4.57 4.01
C GLU A 129 -8.71 5.10 3.52
N ARG A 130 -7.89 5.69 4.39
CA ARG A 130 -6.57 6.21 4.05
C ARG A 130 -5.56 5.10 3.73
N ILE A 131 -5.55 4.00 4.48
CA ILE A 131 -4.68 2.87 4.12
C ILE A 131 -5.13 2.22 2.81
N VAL A 132 -6.43 2.19 2.51
CA VAL A 132 -6.92 1.77 1.19
C VAL A 132 -6.49 2.74 0.10
N ALA A 133 -6.64 4.05 0.29
CA ALA A 133 -6.15 5.08 -0.65
C ALA A 133 -4.64 4.99 -0.88
N THR A 134 -3.89 4.67 0.18
CA THR A 134 -2.44 4.42 0.10
C THR A 134 -2.16 3.18 -0.73
N ALA A 135 -2.79 2.05 -0.43
CA ALA A 135 -2.59 0.80 -1.17
C ALA A 135 -2.96 0.95 -2.67
N THR A 136 -4.06 1.65 -2.97
CA THR A 136 -4.53 1.85 -4.35
C THR A 136 -3.61 2.76 -5.18
N LYS A 137 -2.81 3.63 -4.55
CA LYS A 137 -1.77 4.44 -5.23
C LYS A 137 -0.77 3.55 -5.98
N TYR A 138 -0.53 2.34 -5.47
CA TYR A 138 0.45 1.41 -5.99
C TYR A 138 -0.15 0.40 -6.97
N ILE A 139 -1.43 0.52 -7.38
CA ILE A 139 -2.00 -0.39 -8.38
C ILE A 139 -1.17 -0.35 -9.67
N GLY A 140 -0.74 -1.52 -10.13
CA GLY A 140 0.15 -1.68 -11.29
C GLY A 140 1.63 -1.74 -10.94
N TYR A 141 2.03 -1.68 -9.67
CA TYR A 141 3.40 -2.06 -9.28
C TYR A 141 3.59 -3.57 -9.44
N PHE A 142 4.77 -4.01 -9.87
CA PHE A 142 5.07 -5.42 -10.04
C PHE A 142 5.30 -6.14 -8.71
N TYR A 143 5.10 -7.46 -8.72
CA TYR A 143 5.55 -8.31 -7.63
C TYR A 143 7.07 -8.48 -7.71
N GLN A 144 7.77 -8.10 -6.65
CA GLN A 144 9.22 -8.29 -6.48
C GLN A 144 9.51 -8.55 -5.01
N HIS A 145 10.54 -9.34 -4.71
CA HIS A 145 10.96 -9.60 -3.32
C HIS A 145 11.74 -8.43 -2.74
N HIS A 146 11.13 -7.24 -2.69
CA HIS A 146 11.77 -5.98 -2.32
C HIS A 146 11.11 -5.34 -1.11
N HIS A 147 11.91 -4.62 -0.33
CA HIS A 147 11.48 -3.94 0.89
C HIS A 147 10.70 -2.63 0.67
N ILE A 148 10.99 -1.94 -0.43
CA ILE A 148 10.33 -0.69 -0.80
C ILE A 148 9.93 -0.73 -2.28
N PRO A 149 8.79 -0.12 -2.65
CA PRO A 149 8.20 -0.33 -3.96
C PRO A 149 8.97 0.33 -5.10
N ASP A 150 9.69 1.43 -4.84
CA ASP A 150 10.36 2.23 -5.87
C ASP A 150 11.87 1.93 -5.99
N TRP A 151 12.39 0.95 -5.25
CA TRP A 151 13.76 0.48 -5.45
C TRP A 151 13.88 -0.26 -6.78
N ASN A 152 14.66 0.31 -7.71
CA ASN A 152 14.83 -0.22 -9.06
C ASN A 152 16.32 -0.52 -9.32
N PRO A 153 16.83 -1.66 -8.86
CA PRO A 153 18.25 -1.95 -8.97
C PRO A 153 18.67 -2.31 -10.40
N PRO A 154 19.96 -2.13 -10.73
CA PRO A 154 20.54 -2.54 -12.01
C PRO A 154 20.27 -4.02 -12.33
N ALA A 155 20.24 -4.37 -13.62
CA ALA A 155 19.92 -5.72 -14.09
C ALA A 155 20.90 -6.81 -13.60
N ASP A 156 22.13 -6.43 -13.23
CA ASP A 156 23.17 -7.33 -12.68
C ASP A 156 23.18 -7.38 -11.13
N TRP A 157 22.25 -6.70 -10.47
CA TRP A 157 22.10 -6.76 -9.02
C TRP A 157 21.61 -8.15 -8.56
N PRO A 158 22.15 -8.74 -7.48
CA PRO A 158 21.66 -10.00 -6.94
C PRO A 158 20.18 -9.92 -6.57
N TYR A 159 19.36 -10.88 -6.98
CA TYR A 159 17.92 -10.86 -6.67
C TYR A 159 17.35 -12.25 -6.45
N ASN A 160 16.23 -12.30 -5.74
CA ASN A 160 15.41 -13.51 -5.64
C ASN A 160 14.45 -13.54 -6.83
N PRO A 161 14.46 -14.57 -7.69
CA PRO A 161 13.58 -14.62 -8.84
C PRO A 161 12.11 -14.47 -8.46
N ALA A 162 11.45 -13.51 -9.08
CA ALA A 162 10.00 -13.32 -9.03
C ALA A 162 9.36 -13.75 -10.35
N SER A 163 8.04 -13.89 -10.36
CA SER A 163 7.27 -14.41 -11.50
C SER A 163 7.35 -13.58 -12.79
N LEU A 164 7.79 -12.31 -12.71
CA LEU A 164 8.09 -11.49 -13.89
C LEU A 164 9.35 -11.96 -14.65
N GLY A 165 10.21 -12.73 -13.99
CA GLY A 165 11.44 -13.31 -14.55
C GLY A 165 12.61 -12.34 -14.70
N CYS A 166 12.48 -11.12 -14.19
CA CYS A 166 13.51 -10.08 -14.26
C CYS A 166 13.47 -9.21 -13.01
N GLN A 167 14.56 -8.47 -12.79
CA GLN A 167 14.66 -7.45 -11.75
C GLN A 167 14.10 -6.11 -12.26
N THR A 168 13.23 -5.49 -11.46
CA THR A 168 12.61 -4.16 -11.70
C THR A 168 12.10 -3.63 -10.37
N ALA A 169 11.58 -2.41 -10.32
CA ALA A 169 10.83 -1.92 -9.17
C ALA A 169 9.58 -2.79 -8.89
N GLY A 170 9.25 -2.96 -7.62
CA GLY A 170 8.11 -3.75 -7.19
C GLY A 170 8.17 -4.03 -5.69
N ILE A 171 7.23 -4.82 -5.21
CA ILE A 171 7.13 -5.14 -3.78
C ILE A 171 6.41 -6.46 -3.58
N ASP A 172 6.71 -7.17 -2.49
CA ASP A 172 6.06 -8.45 -2.19
C ASP A 172 4.81 -8.23 -1.33
N CYS A 173 4.11 -9.30 -0.97
CA CYS A 173 2.85 -9.18 -0.22
C CYS A 173 3.01 -8.56 1.18
N SER A 174 4.04 -8.95 1.94
CA SER A 174 4.22 -8.55 3.34
C SER A 174 4.98 -7.24 3.49
N ASP A 175 5.90 -6.95 2.58
CA ASP A 175 6.49 -5.63 2.43
C ASP A 175 5.41 -4.63 1.98
N PHE A 176 4.51 -4.99 1.06
CA PHE A 176 3.42 -4.11 0.65
C PHE A 176 2.47 -3.78 1.79
N SER A 177 2.10 -4.77 2.61
CA SER A 177 1.26 -4.53 3.78
C SER A 177 1.93 -3.66 4.83
N SER A 178 3.22 -3.87 5.09
CA SER A 178 4.00 -2.94 5.92
C SER A 178 4.04 -1.55 5.31
N TRP A 179 4.23 -1.45 4.00
CA TRP A 179 4.38 -0.20 3.27
C TRP A 179 3.13 0.67 3.35
N TYR A 180 1.93 0.19 3.00
CA TYR A 180 0.75 1.06 2.99
C TYR A 180 0.27 1.45 4.39
N TYR A 181 0.52 0.63 5.42
CA TYR A 181 0.28 1.02 6.82
C TYR A 181 1.27 2.10 7.28
N ASN A 182 2.54 1.96 6.90
CA ASN A 182 3.59 2.89 7.27
C ASN A 182 3.47 4.20 6.51
N TYR A 183 3.43 4.17 5.18
CA TYR A 183 3.22 5.35 4.35
C TYR A 183 1.92 6.08 4.72
N GLY A 184 0.81 5.33 4.89
CA GLY A 184 -0.50 5.90 5.20
C GLY A 184 -0.56 6.53 6.58
N LEU A 185 -0.13 5.82 7.63
CA LEU A 185 -0.41 6.18 9.03
C LEU A 185 0.83 6.27 9.92
N GLY A 186 2.01 5.92 9.40
CA GLY A 186 3.23 5.77 10.19
C GLY A 186 3.25 4.50 11.03
N ILE A 187 2.44 3.48 10.72
CA ILE A 187 2.43 2.19 11.43
C ILE A 187 3.33 1.22 10.68
N LYS A 188 4.48 0.85 11.25
CA LYS A 188 5.47 0.01 10.55
C LYS A 188 5.36 -1.45 10.96
N LEU A 189 4.82 -2.29 10.09
CA LEU A 189 4.70 -3.73 10.35
C LEU A 189 6.03 -4.44 10.11
N ALA A 190 6.18 -5.64 10.68
CA ALA A 190 7.25 -6.55 10.26
C ALA A 190 7.11 -6.88 8.76
N THR A 191 8.23 -6.99 8.03
CA THR A 191 8.24 -7.18 6.57
C THR A 191 8.22 -8.65 6.16
N GLY A 192 8.67 -9.59 7.01
CA GLY A 192 8.54 -11.02 6.74
C GLY A 192 7.15 -11.55 7.10
N VAL A 193 6.45 -12.19 6.15
CA VAL A 193 5.05 -12.63 6.33
C VAL A 193 4.82 -13.51 7.56
N LEU A 194 5.75 -14.42 7.90
CA LEU A 194 5.63 -15.27 9.08
C LEU A 194 5.65 -14.43 10.36
N THR A 195 6.63 -13.55 10.50
CA THR A 195 6.72 -12.63 11.65
C THR A 195 5.55 -11.66 11.70
N GLN A 196 5.10 -11.15 10.54
CA GLN A 196 3.95 -10.26 10.44
C GLN A 196 2.65 -10.94 10.90
N SER A 197 2.51 -12.24 10.61
CA SER A 197 1.34 -13.05 10.97
C SER A 197 1.27 -13.46 12.44
N GLU A 198 2.33 -13.26 13.22
CA GLU A 198 2.31 -13.59 14.64
C GLU A 198 1.56 -12.51 15.43
N PRO A 199 0.43 -12.83 16.11
CA PRO A 199 -0.36 -11.82 16.84
C PRO A 199 0.39 -11.19 18.02
N THR A 200 1.52 -11.79 18.40
CA THR A 200 2.38 -11.31 19.49
C THR A 200 3.52 -10.42 19.01
N THR A 201 3.73 -10.30 17.70
CA THR A 201 4.75 -9.41 17.13
C THR A 201 4.42 -7.96 17.50
N PRO A 202 5.34 -7.24 18.17
CA PRO A 202 5.16 -5.82 18.45
C PRO A 202 5.04 -5.02 17.16
N ILE A 203 3.99 -4.21 17.05
CA ILE A 203 3.81 -3.27 15.94
C ILE A 203 4.08 -1.86 16.47
N PRO A 204 5.18 -1.20 16.08
CA PRO A 204 5.37 0.22 16.35
C PRO A 204 4.15 1.03 15.92
N GLY A 205 3.65 1.86 16.83
CA GLY A 205 2.55 2.76 16.55
C GLY A 205 2.93 3.88 15.57
N PRO A 206 1.99 4.79 15.25
CA PRO A 206 2.21 5.89 14.33
C PRO A 206 3.49 6.68 14.64
N GLY A 207 4.38 6.84 13.66
CA GLY A 207 5.64 7.56 13.85
C GLY A 207 6.71 6.82 14.68
N GLY A 208 6.46 5.56 15.03
CA GLY A 208 7.29 4.79 15.96
C GLY A 208 6.88 4.94 17.43
N ASP A 209 5.78 5.65 17.73
CA ASP A 209 5.35 5.90 19.10
C ASP A 209 4.49 4.78 19.66
N GLY A 210 4.95 4.18 20.76
CA GLY A 210 4.25 3.11 21.45
C GLY A 210 4.14 1.82 20.62
N ASN A 211 3.33 0.88 21.12
CA ASN A 211 3.08 -0.38 20.44
C ASN A 211 1.57 -0.60 20.27
N ILE A 212 1.20 -1.11 19.09
CA ILE A 212 -0.15 -1.61 18.80
C ILE A 212 -0.14 -3.12 19.01
N THR A 213 -1.13 -3.62 19.75
CA THR A 213 -1.41 -5.05 19.82
C THR A 213 -2.50 -5.38 18.81
N PRO A 214 -2.20 -6.16 17.76
CA PRO A 214 -3.20 -6.56 16.79
C PRO A 214 -4.22 -7.52 17.42
N GLN A 215 -5.46 -7.46 16.95
CA GLN A 215 -6.54 -8.34 17.38
C GLN A 215 -6.77 -9.44 16.33
N VAL A 216 -6.75 -10.71 16.71
CA VAL A 216 -7.23 -11.80 15.85
C VAL A 216 -8.77 -11.74 15.81
N VAL A 217 -9.35 -11.52 14.63
CA VAL A 217 -10.80 -11.33 14.45
C VAL A 217 -11.49 -12.54 13.81
N ALA A 218 -10.74 -13.38 13.13
CA ALA A 218 -11.20 -14.66 12.59
C ALA A 218 -9.99 -15.60 12.48
N GLN A 219 -10.22 -16.90 12.64
CA GLN A 219 -9.17 -17.92 12.51
C GLN A 219 -9.75 -19.25 12.03
N SER A 220 -8.96 -19.99 11.27
CA SER A 220 -9.22 -21.37 10.89
C SER A 220 -9.06 -22.28 12.10
N VAL A 221 -9.92 -23.29 12.19
CA VAL A 221 -9.85 -24.32 13.24
C VAL A 221 -9.67 -25.66 12.55
N ASN A 222 -8.63 -26.41 12.93
CA ASN A 222 -8.25 -27.67 12.29
C ASN A 222 -8.12 -27.55 10.75
N ASN A 223 -7.48 -26.48 10.27
CA ASN A 223 -7.33 -26.15 8.84
C ASN A 223 -8.65 -25.90 8.08
N VAL A 224 -9.74 -25.63 8.78
CA VAL A 224 -11.02 -25.27 8.17
C VAL A 224 -11.32 -23.79 8.46
N PRO A 225 -11.46 -22.94 7.43
CA PRO A 225 -11.84 -21.55 7.63
C PRO A 225 -13.27 -21.46 8.20
N PRO A 226 -13.62 -20.35 8.88
CA PRO A 226 -15.01 -20.05 9.14
C PRO A 226 -15.83 -20.07 7.85
N ASP A 227 -17.12 -20.38 7.94
CA ASP A 227 -18.03 -20.29 6.80
C ASP A 227 -17.85 -18.96 6.06
N PHE A 228 -17.89 -18.98 4.72
CA PHE A 228 -17.54 -17.83 3.89
C PHE A 228 -18.31 -16.56 4.26
N ASN A 229 -19.63 -16.66 4.47
CA ASN A 229 -20.44 -15.51 4.84
C ASN A 229 -20.13 -15.04 6.27
N THR A 230 -19.87 -16.00 7.17
CA THR A 230 -19.44 -15.69 8.54
C THR A 230 -18.11 -14.95 8.55
N LEU A 231 -17.11 -15.44 7.81
CA LEU A 231 -15.81 -14.79 7.68
C LEU A 231 -15.97 -13.37 7.13
N CYS A 232 -16.63 -13.21 5.99
CA CYS A 232 -16.88 -11.91 5.38
C CYS A 232 -17.62 -10.94 6.32
N GLY A 233 -18.53 -11.45 7.17
CA GLY A 233 -19.26 -10.65 8.16
C GLY A 233 -18.44 -10.20 9.39
N LEU A 234 -17.33 -10.87 9.69
CA LEU A 234 -16.42 -10.52 10.80
C LEU A 234 -15.39 -9.46 10.41
N LEU A 235 -15.01 -9.44 9.13
CA LEU A 235 -13.95 -8.60 8.59
C LEU A 235 -14.38 -7.12 8.46
N GLN A 236 -13.43 -6.23 8.66
CA GLN A 236 -13.56 -4.79 8.45
C GLN A 236 -12.47 -4.31 7.50
N THR A 237 -12.75 -3.22 6.79
CA THR A 237 -11.77 -2.60 5.89
C THR A 237 -10.45 -2.38 6.60
N GLY A 238 -9.35 -2.83 5.99
CA GLY A 238 -8.01 -2.75 6.56
C GLY A 238 -7.54 -3.99 7.30
N ASP A 239 -8.42 -4.93 7.64
CA ASP A 239 -7.99 -6.19 8.25
C ASP A 239 -7.03 -6.93 7.30
N LEU A 240 -5.95 -7.47 7.87
CA LEU A 240 -4.98 -8.29 7.16
C LEU A 240 -5.39 -9.75 7.30
N LEU A 241 -5.49 -10.47 6.18
CA LEU A 241 -5.77 -11.89 6.15
C LEU A 241 -4.49 -12.62 5.74
N TYR A 242 -4.08 -13.60 6.53
CA TYR A 242 -2.91 -14.42 6.25
C TYR A 242 -3.33 -15.74 5.61
N ILE A 243 -2.66 -16.08 4.51
CA ILE A 243 -3.03 -17.17 3.62
C ILE A 243 -1.88 -18.17 3.58
N LYS A 244 -2.21 -19.45 3.74
CA LYS A 244 -1.27 -20.55 3.61
C LYS A 244 -1.01 -20.90 2.15
N GLY A 245 0.19 -21.39 1.84
CA GLY A 245 0.49 -21.92 0.50
C GLY A 245 -0.43 -23.08 0.09
N SER A 246 -0.96 -23.81 1.07
CA SER A 246 -2.01 -24.82 0.88
C SER A 246 -2.88 -24.92 2.15
N PRO A 247 -4.04 -25.59 2.10
CA PRO A 247 -4.92 -25.71 3.27
C PRO A 247 -4.24 -26.29 4.52
N THR A 248 -3.18 -27.08 4.37
CA THR A 248 -2.40 -27.67 5.48
C THR A 248 -0.95 -27.16 5.53
N GLY A 249 -0.62 -26.13 4.74
CA GLY A 249 0.73 -25.60 4.61
C GLY A 249 1.08 -24.55 5.66
N THR A 250 2.18 -23.85 5.42
CA THR A 250 2.57 -22.65 6.18
C THR A 250 1.99 -21.40 5.54
N ILE A 251 1.89 -20.31 6.32
CA ILE A 251 1.56 -18.98 5.79
C ILE A 251 2.63 -18.56 4.77
N THR A 252 2.19 -18.12 3.61
CA THR A 252 3.07 -17.65 2.53
C THR A 252 2.66 -16.29 1.99
N HIS A 253 1.50 -15.77 2.39
CA HIS A 253 0.92 -14.59 1.77
C HIS A 253 0.03 -13.81 2.72
N VAL A 254 -0.10 -12.51 2.47
CA VAL A 254 -0.98 -11.60 3.22
C VAL A 254 -1.74 -10.69 2.25
N ILE A 255 -3.01 -10.46 2.54
CA ILE A 255 -3.91 -9.61 1.75
C ILE A 255 -4.67 -8.65 2.67
N MET A 256 -5.04 -7.47 2.16
CA MET A 256 -5.92 -6.54 2.89
C MET A 256 -7.36 -6.70 2.44
N TRP A 257 -8.27 -6.82 3.40
CA TRP A 257 -9.71 -6.75 3.14
C TRP A 257 -10.15 -5.33 2.79
N ILE A 258 -10.77 -5.15 1.63
CA ILE A 258 -11.29 -3.84 1.18
C ILE A 258 -12.63 -3.53 1.86
N GLY A 259 -13.44 -4.56 2.13
CA GLY A 259 -14.77 -4.39 2.72
C GLY A 259 -15.72 -3.60 1.81
N SER A 260 -16.57 -2.79 2.43
CA SER A 260 -17.65 -2.06 1.73
C SER A 260 -17.19 -0.94 0.80
N LEU A 261 -15.90 -0.60 0.80
CA LEU A 261 -15.36 0.40 -0.12
C LEU A 261 -15.26 -0.14 -1.55
N GLY A 262 -15.17 -1.46 -1.70
CA GLY A 262 -15.01 -2.12 -2.98
C GLY A 262 -16.34 -2.37 -3.65
N SER A 263 -16.41 -2.14 -4.96
CA SER A 263 -17.54 -2.52 -5.80
C SER A 263 -17.10 -3.48 -6.90
N GLY A 264 -17.81 -4.60 -6.98
CA GLY A 264 -17.62 -5.69 -7.93
C GLY A 264 -18.61 -6.82 -7.67
N PRO A 265 -18.63 -7.87 -8.50
CA PRO A 265 -19.48 -9.05 -8.29
C PRO A 265 -19.12 -9.85 -7.03
N ASP A 266 -17.86 -9.77 -6.60
CA ASP A 266 -17.29 -10.48 -5.47
C ASP A 266 -16.79 -9.48 -4.41
N PRO A 267 -16.72 -9.86 -3.12
CA PRO A 267 -15.94 -9.08 -2.14
C PRO A 267 -14.49 -8.92 -2.61
N LEU A 268 -13.87 -7.79 -2.26
CA LEU A 268 -12.55 -7.44 -2.78
C LEU A 268 -11.46 -7.45 -1.70
N VAL A 269 -10.26 -7.80 -2.15
CA VAL A 269 -9.00 -7.67 -1.43
C VAL A 269 -7.99 -6.88 -2.28
N ILE A 270 -6.94 -6.36 -1.66
CA ILE A 270 -5.77 -5.83 -2.36
C ILE A 270 -4.50 -6.42 -1.78
N ASP A 271 -3.58 -6.77 -2.66
CA ASP A 271 -2.30 -7.42 -2.35
C ASP A 271 -1.31 -7.25 -3.50
N SER A 272 -0.04 -7.49 -3.22
CA SER A 272 0.98 -7.73 -4.25
C SER A 272 1.14 -9.23 -4.44
N HIS A 273 0.76 -9.78 -5.59
CA HIS A 273 0.64 -11.22 -5.79
C HIS A 273 1.55 -11.76 -6.91
N GLY A 274 2.22 -12.88 -6.64
CA GLY A 274 3.19 -13.51 -7.56
C GLY A 274 2.60 -14.57 -8.48
N ASP A 275 1.35 -15.00 -8.30
CA ASP A 275 0.73 -16.05 -9.11
C ASP A 275 -0.46 -15.54 -9.95
N GLU A 276 -0.95 -16.37 -10.87
CA GLU A 276 -2.09 -16.04 -11.72
C GLU A 276 -3.40 -16.03 -10.92
N VAL A 277 -4.12 -14.91 -11.00
CA VAL A 277 -5.48 -14.77 -10.49
C VAL A 277 -6.34 -14.17 -11.61
N VAL A 278 -7.57 -14.65 -11.76
CA VAL A 278 -8.53 -14.09 -12.73
C VAL A 278 -9.58 -13.22 -12.04
N ASP A 279 -9.94 -12.12 -12.69
CA ASP A 279 -11.01 -11.22 -12.26
C ASP A 279 -12.40 -11.86 -12.44
N SER A 280 -13.46 -11.09 -12.22
CA SER A 280 -14.85 -11.58 -12.28
C SER A 280 -15.36 -11.75 -13.71
N ASP A 281 -14.64 -11.25 -14.70
CA ASP A 281 -14.90 -11.43 -16.13
C ASP A 281 -14.06 -12.58 -16.73
N GLY A 282 -13.22 -13.23 -15.90
CA GLY A 282 -12.33 -14.31 -16.31
C GLY A 282 -11.04 -13.83 -16.99
N VAL A 283 -10.71 -12.54 -16.86
CA VAL A 283 -9.48 -11.96 -17.40
C VAL A 283 -8.34 -12.13 -16.37
N PRO A 284 -7.16 -12.62 -16.79
CA PRO A 284 -6.00 -12.67 -15.90
C PRO A 284 -5.62 -11.28 -15.40
N ILE A 285 -5.51 -11.15 -14.08
CA ILE A 285 -5.03 -9.97 -13.38
C ILE A 285 -3.50 -10.02 -13.43
N PRO A 286 -2.81 -8.93 -13.79
CA PRO A 286 -1.35 -8.90 -13.75
C PRO A 286 -0.79 -9.20 -12.36
N LEU A 287 0.46 -9.65 -12.37
CA LEU A 287 1.24 -9.88 -11.16
C LEU A 287 1.57 -8.56 -10.47
N GLY A 288 1.64 -8.58 -9.15
CA GLY A 288 1.91 -7.40 -8.32
C GLY A 288 0.65 -6.80 -7.72
N VAL A 289 0.63 -5.48 -7.54
CA VAL A 289 -0.37 -4.78 -6.74
C VAL A 289 -1.65 -4.55 -7.53
N HIS A 290 -2.74 -5.25 -7.17
CA HIS A 290 -4.04 -5.09 -7.80
C HIS A 290 -5.19 -5.41 -6.82
N LEU A 291 -6.39 -4.90 -7.14
CA LEU A 291 -7.63 -5.39 -6.54
C LEU A 291 -7.93 -6.79 -7.09
N ARG A 292 -8.31 -7.70 -6.19
CA ARG A 292 -8.62 -9.10 -6.52
C ARG A 292 -9.92 -9.56 -5.86
N PRO A 293 -10.65 -10.47 -6.50
CA PRO A 293 -11.88 -11.03 -5.95
C PRO A 293 -11.56 -12.05 -4.85
N PHE A 294 -12.26 -11.94 -3.72
CA PHE A 294 -12.22 -12.90 -2.63
C PHE A 294 -13.43 -13.83 -2.74
N ARG A 295 -13.21 -15.03 -3.30
CA ARG A 295 -14.26 -16.02 -3.58
C ARG A 295 -14.16 -17.22 -2.67
N GLN A 296 -15.30 -17.84 -2.38
CA GLN A 296 -15.38 -19.07 -1.62
C GLN A 296 -14.61 -20.24 -2.26
N THR A 297 -14.41 -20.22 -3.58
CA THR A 297 -13.65 -21.25 -4.30
C THR A 297 -12.19 -20.89 -4.51
N ALA A 298 -11.78 -19.65 -4.20
CA ALA A 298 -10.42 -19.19 -4.44
C ALA A 298 -9.47 -19.62 -3.32
N TRP A 299 -8.19 -19.70 -3.67
CA TRP A 299 -7.09 -20.03 -2.75
C TRP A 299 -7.07 -19.14 -1.50
N TYR A 300 -7.37 -17.85 -1.65
CA TYR A 300 -7.46 -16.91 -0.52
C TYR A 300 -8.40 -17.38 0.59
N TYR A 301 -9.55 -17.97 0.24
CA TYR A 301 -10.48 -18.49 1.24
C TYR A 301 -10.11 -19.90 1.66
N THR A 302 -9.84 -20.80 0.71
CA THR A 302 -9.62 -22.23 1.03
C THR A 302 -8.33 -22.49 1.81
N SER A 303 -7.36 -21.58 1.72
CA SER A 303 -6.11 -21.62 2.50
C SER A 303 -6.02 -20.52 3.56
N PHE A 304 -7.13 -19.86 3.90
CA PHE A 304 -7.18 -18.87 4.98
C PHE A 304 -6.63 -19.46 6.29
N ASP A 305 -5.75 -18.73 6.96
CA ASP A 305 -5.24 -19.08 8.28
C ASP A 305 -5.98 -18.29 9.36
N HIS A 306 -5.79 -16.98 9.37
CA HIS A 306 -6.43 -16.08 10.31
C HIS A 306 -6.44 -14.65 9.77
N ALA A 307 -7.21 -13.78 10.43
CA ALA A 307 -7.29 -12.36 10.13
C ALA A 307 -6.90 -11.53 11.36
N MET A 308 -6.05 -10.54 11.15
CA MET A 308 -5.63 -9.57 12.15
C MET A 308 -6.18 -8.18 11.85
N ARG A 309 -6.71 -7.56 12.90
CA ARG A 309 -7.14 -6.17 12.91
C ARG A 309 -6.13 -5.33 13.67
N ILE A 310 -5.49 -4.41 12.96
CA ILE A 310 -4.49 -3.48 13.54
C ILE A 310 -5.19 -2.19 14.00
N LEU A 311 -6.13 -1.68 13.22
CA LEU A 311 -6.87 -0.46 13.56
C LEU A 311 -8.00 -0.76 14.56
N PRO A 312 -8.28 0.12 15.55
CA PRO A 312 -9.32 -0.13 16.55
C PRO A 312 -10.70 -0.46 15.96
N SER A 313 -11.48 -1.26 16.70
CA SER A 313 -12.90 -1.52 16.35
C SER A 313 -13.80 -0.38 16.84
N GLY A 314 -14.74 0.08 16.00
CA GLY A 314 -15.81 1.03 16.37
C GLY A 314 -15.41 2.52 16.43
N ASN A 315 -16.28 3.35 17.02
CA ASN A 315 -16.01 4.77 17.35
C ASN A 315 -15.06 4.93 18.54
N ALA A 316 -14.26 3.90 18.86
CA ALA A 316 -13.26 4.00 19.91
C ALA A 316 -12.41 5.23 19.60
N VAL A 317 -12.41 6.19 20.53
CA VAL A 317 -11.54 7.35 20.49
C VAL A 317 -10.16 6.78 20.24
N ALA A 318 -9.55 7.14 19.10
CA ALA A 318 -8.17 6.77 18.82
C ALA A 318 -7.38 7.04 20.12
N PRO A 319 -6.49 6.13 20.57
CA PRO A 319 -5.82 6.28 21.86
C PRO A 319 -5.34 7.73 21.99
N ALA A 320 -5.44 8.36 23.17
CA ALA A 320 -5.23 9.80 23.31
C ALA A 320 -3.92 10.31 22.63
N ASN A 321 -2.91 9.45 22.54
CA ASN A 321 -1.63 9.69 21.85
C ASN A 321 -1.74 9.76 20.30
N MET A 322 -2.79 9.23 19.68
CA MET A 322 -3.14 9.37 18.26
C MET A 322 -3.91 10.67 17.95
N LEU A 323 -4.51 11.33 18.95
CA LEU A 323 -5.33 12.53 18.80
C LEU A 323 -4.63 13.81 19.32
N LEU A 324 -3.55 13.69 20.09
CA LEU A 324 -2.93 14.80 20.82
C LEU A 324 -2.05 15.74 19.99
N LEU A 325 -1.86 15.52 18.68
CA LEU A 325 -1.11 16.44 17.82
C LEU A 325 -1.96 17.58 17.21
N GLN A 326 -3.21 17.75 17.64
CA GLN A 326 -4.05 18.86 17.16
C GLN A 326 -3.76 20.22 17.85
N ASN A 327 -2.84 20.31 18.82
CA ASN A 327 -2.56 21.56 19.55
C ASN A 327 -1.08 21.74 19.95
N GLN A 328 -0.13 21.61 19.02
CA GLN A 328 1.19 22.25 19.14
C GLN A 328 1.61 22.88 17.82
#